data_AF-A0A7V9UR83-F1
#
_entry.id   AF-A0A7V9UR83-F1
#
_cell.length_a   1.000
_cell.length_b   1.000
_cell.length_c   1.000
_cell.angle_alpha   90.00
_cell.angle_beta   90.00
_cell.angle_gamma   90.00
#
_symmetry.space_group_name_H-M   'P 1'
#
loop_
_entity.id
_entity.type
_entity.pdbx_description
1 polymer ?
#
loop_
_entity_poly.entity_id
_entity_poly.type
_entity_poly.pdbx_seq_one_letter_code
_entity_poly.pdbx_strand_id
1 'polypeptide(L)'
;MGTDFTAAVNHNLDGEHIYSLPELLNSDWHRVQHFLPIIEGYPVPGSSPDKWQWREDEAGSIRETIRNHGTIMIEGHEFHGFVSKRVFQICHGVRWWPFLMERTVRNKLRGVCRHIGSALGSNQIIYLPDAFYKPEGALGLVYEGKGIEEMIDWLNTNCGPPAQTIESIYQEDDQGGSGDGYYIDKFQEPSLD
;
A
#
# COMPACT_ATOMS: atom_id res chain seq x y z
N MET A 1 9.91 17.74 -4.17
CA MET A 1 9.67 16.37 -3.68
C MET A 1 8.28 15.99 -4.16
N GLY A 2 8.11 14.81 -4.76
CA GLY A 2 6.79 14.38 -5.24
C GLY A 2 6.10 13.49 -4.23
N THR A 3 4.78 13.34 -4.33
CA THR A 3 4.00 12.39 -3.54
C THR A 3 4.18 10.97 -4.08
N ASP A 4 4.48 9.99 -3.22
CA ASP A 4 4.57 8.58 -3.56
C ASP A 4 3.19 7.90 -3.59
N PHE A 5 3.10 6.83 -4.37
CA PHE A 5 1.94 5.94 -4.34
C PHE A 5 1.91 5.18 -3.01
N THR A 6 0.74 5.21 -2.35
CA THR A 6 0.46 4.37 -1.19
C THR A 6 -0.84 3.59 -1.36
N ALA A 7 -0.85 2.38 -0.84
CA ALA A 7 -2.02 1.54 -0.67
C ALA A 7 -2.14 1.12 0.79
N ALA A 8 -3.37 1.04 1.30
CA ALA A 8 -3.67 0.47 2.61
C ALA A 8 -4.54 -0.78 2.44
N VAL A 9 -4.14 -1.86 3.09
CA VAL A 9 -4.76 -3.18 2.96
C VAL A 9 -5.03 -3.73 4.35
N ASN A 10 -6.25 -4.18 4.59
CA ASN A 10 -6.57 -4.88 5.84
C ASN A 10 -5.90 -6.27 5.85
N HIS A 11 -5.67 -6.81 7.03
CA HIS A 11 -5.29 -8.21 7.16
C HIS A 11 -5.86 -8.82 8.44
N ASN A 12 -6.04 -10.14 8.40
CA ASN A 12 -6.48 -10.92 9.56
C ASN A 12 -5.33 -11.69 10.23
N LEU A 13 -4.07 -11.35 9.91
CA LEU A 13 -2.91 -11.93 10.57
C LEU A 13 -2.97 -11.60 12.07
N ASP A 14 -3.10 -12.64 12.89
CA ASP A 14 -3.06 -12.49 14.34
C ASP A 14 -1.62 -12.29 14.85
N GLY A 15 -1.48 -12.14 16.17
CA GLY A 15 -0.23 -11.75 16.82
C GLY A 15 0.96 -12.68 16.56
N GLU A 16 0.78 -13.95 16.18
CA GLU A 16 1.90 -14.83 15.82
C GLU A 16 2.04 -14.98 14.30
N HIS A 17 0.93 -14.93 13.54
CA HIS A 17 0.96 -15.01 12.07
C HIS A 17 1.51 -13.74 11.41
N ILE A 18 1.49 -12.60 12.10
CA ILE A 18 2.08 -11.36 11.57
C ILE A 18 3.57 -11.55 11.27
N TYR A 19 4.29 -12.34 12.07
CA TYR A 19 5.73 -12.54 11.91
C TYR A 19 6.11 -13.36 10.67
N SER A 20 5.18 -14.16 10.17
CA SER A 20 5.36 -14.96 8.95
C SER A 20 4.95 -14.20 7.68
N LEU A 21 4.66 -12.90 7.77
CA LEU A 21 4.24 -12.10 6.63
C LEU A 21 5.26 -12.12 5.48
N PRO A 22 6.58 -11.96 5.69
CA PRO A 22 7.54 -12.06 4.60
C PRO A 22 7.47 -13.42 3.89
N GLU A 23 7.41 -14.53 4.62
CA GLU A 23 7.27 -15.87 4.05
C GLU A 23 5.98 -16.01 3.25
N LEU A 24 4.87 -15.49 3.78
CA LEU A 24 3.57 -15.47 3.11
C LEU A 24 3.65 -14.70 1.77
N LEU A 25 4.19 -13.48 1.77
CA LEU A 25 4.32 -12.65 0.57
C LEU A 25 5.27 -13.26 -0.46
N ASN A 26 6.36 -13.88 0.00
CA ASN A 26 7.34 -14.52 -0.87
C ASN A 26 6.84 -15.82 -1.51
N SER A 27 5.95 -16.56 -0.83
CA SER A 27 5.51 -17.90 -1.25
C SER A 27 4.92 -17.94 -2.67
N ASP A 28 4.16 -16.92 -3.04
CA ASP A 28 3.49 -16.82 -4.35
C ASP A 28 3.97 -15.63 -5.20
N TRP A 29 5.05 -14.96 -4.81
CA TRP A 29 5.50 -13.73 -5.49
C TRP A 29 5.81 -13.92 -6.98
N HIS A 30 6.32 -15.10 -7.36
CA HIS A 30 6.59 -15.45 -8.76
C HIS A 30 5.36 -15.26 -9.68
N ARG A 31 4.14 -15.34 -9.12
CA ARG A 31 2.89 -15.12 -9.87
C ARG A 31 2.66 -13.66 -10.24
N VAL A 32 3.30 -12.72 -9.56
CA VAL A 32 3.07 -11.27 -9.75
C VAL A 32 4.29 -10.48 -10.17
N GLN A 33 5.46 -11.09 -10.29
CA GLN A 33 6.66 -10.43 -10.80
C GLN A 33 6.44 -9.74 -12.16
N HIS A 34 5.59 -10.30 -13.02
CA HIS A 34 5.27 -9.70 -14.32
C HIS A 34 4.44 -8.40 -14.21
N PHE A 35 3.82 -8.14 -13.06
CA PHE A 35 3.13 -6.89 -12.75
C PHE A 35 4.07 -5.81 -12.21
N LEU A 36 5.37 -6.06 -12.05
CA LEU A 36 6.28 -5.03 -11.58
C LEU A 36 6.35 -3.85 -12.59
N PRO A 37 6.11 -2.60 -12.12
CA PRO A 37 6.18 -1.43 -12.98
C PRO A 37 7.64 -1.10 -13.30
N ILE A 38 8.12 -1.61 -14.44
CA ILE A 38 9.35 -1.10 -15.05
C ILE A 38 9.03 0.30 -15.59
N ILE A 39 9.56 1.33 -14.93
CA ILE A 39 9.56 2.72 -15.40
C ILE A 39 11.00 3.06 -15.78
N GLU A 40 11.21 3.94 -16.75
CA GLU A 40 12.56 4.36 -17.12
C GLU A 40 13.31 4.90 -15.89
N GLY A 41 14.45 4.28 -15.56
CA GLY A 41 15.23 4.60 -14.36
C GLY A 41 14.76 3.93 -13.05
N TYR A 42 13.76 3.03 -13.09
CA TYR A 42 13.26 2.31 -11.92
C TYR A 42 12.98 0.80 -12.22
N PRO A 43 13.40 -0.12 -11.33
CA PRO A 43 14.18 0.13 -10.12
C PRO A 43 15.61 0.57 -10.40
N VAL A 44 16.21 1.24 -9.42
CA VAL A 44 17.66 1.41 -9.37
C VAL A 44 18.26 0.06 -8.94
N PRO A 45 19.12 -0.60 -9.72
CA PRO A 45 19.70 -1.89 -9.34
C PRO A 45 20.35 -1.82 -7.95
N GLY A 46 19.96 -2.75 -7.06
CA GLY A 46 20.47 -2.83 -5.69
C GLY A 46 19.83 -1.86 -4.68
N SER A 47 18.80 -1.09 -5.05
CA SER A 47 18.13 -0.18 -4.11
C SER A 47 17.12 -0.85 -3.19
N SER A 48 16.76 -2.12 -3.44
CA SER A 48 15.76 -2.83 -2.66
C SER A 48 16.05 -4.34 -2.61
N PRO A 49 15.67 -5.03 -1.53
CA PRO A 49 15.79 -6.48 -1.44
C PRO A 49 15.01 -7.18 -2.55
N ASP A 50 15.54 -8.32 -3.01
CA ASP A 50 14.93 -9.17 -4.03
C ASP A 50 13.83 -10.09 -3.49
N LYS A 51 13.50 -9.97 -2.19
CA LYS A 51 12.46 -10.69 -1.47
C LYS A 51 11.89 -9.80 -0.37
N TRP A 52 10.65 -10.07 0.05
CA TRP A 52 10.09 -9.46 1.25
C TRP A 52 10.88 -9.88 2.48
N GLN A 53 11.22 -8.91 3.33
CA GLN A 53 11.85 -9.10 4.62
C GLN A 53 11.52 -7.95 5.57
N TRP A 54 11.57 -8.21 6.86
CA TRP A 54 11.53 -7.16 7.87
C TRP A 54 12.79 -6.31 7.76
N ARG A 55 12.67 -4.99 7.97
CA ARG A 55 13.85 -4.13 8.01
C ARG A 55 14.52 -4.22 9.37
N GLU A 56 15.82 -4.49 9.38
CA GLU A 56 16.61 -4.78 10.58
C GLU A 56 17.13 -3.54 11.32
N ASP A 57 16.78 -2.32 10.90
CA ASP A 57 17.35 -1.09 11.48
C ASP A 57 16.73 -0.69 12.83
N GLU A 58 15.76 -1.46 13.33
CA GLU A 58 15.16 -1.26 14.64
C GLU A 58 15.91 -2.05 15.72
N ALA A 59 16.34 -1.34 16.77
CA ALA A 59 17.06 -1.93 17.90
C ALA A 59 16.12 -2.83 18.74
N GLY A 60 15.97 -4.10 18.35
CA GLY A 60 15.16 -5.07 19.08
C GLY A 60 14.76 -6.27 18.24
N SER A 61 14.09 -7.24 18.86
CA SER A 61 13.40 -8.27 18.07
C SER A 61 12.16 -7.67 17.40
N ILE A 62 11.78 -8.18 16.22
CA ILE A 62 10.52 -7.81 15.53
C ILE A 62 9.32 -7.82 16.49
N ARG A 63 9.26 -8.81 17.39
CA ARG A 63 8.22 -8.92 18.41
C ARG A 63 8.19 -7.71 19.34
N GLU A 64 9.36 -7.25 19.77
CA GLU A 64 9.48 -6.09 20.64
C GLU A 64 9.14 -4.80 19.91
N THR A 65 9.54 -4.65 18.64
CA THR A 65 9.13 -3.48 17.85
C THR A 65 7.61 -3.38 17.81
N ILE A 66 6.92 -4.43 17.31
CA ILE A 66 5.46 -4.37 17.16
C ILE A 66 4.79 -4.09 18.51
N ARG A 67 5.30 -4.68 19.60
CA ARG A 67 4.77 -4.42 20.95
C ARG A 67 4.97 -2.96 21.41
N ASN A 68 6.11 -2.37 21.10
CA ASN A 68 6.48 -1.04 21.61
C ASN A 68 5.98 0.10 20.72
N HIS A 69 5.96 -0.11 19.40
CA HIS A 69 5.66 0.91 18.39
C HIS A 69 4.34 0.69 17.66
N GLY A 70 3.71 -0.49 17.82
CA GLY A 70 2.44 -0.83 17.17
C GLY A 70 2.54 -1.10 15.66
N THR A 71 3.70 -0.82 15.06
CA THR A 71 4.02 -1.00 13.64
C THR A 71 5.44 -1.53 13.49
N ILE A 72 5.72 -2.17 12.36
CA ILE A 72 7.07 -2.55 11.93
C ILE A 72 7.20 -2.34 10.43
N MET A 73 8.41 -1.99 9.98
CA MET A 73 8.68 -1.81 8.56
C MET A 73 9.07 -3.11 7.85
N ILE A 74 8.52 -3.28 6.66
CA ILE A 74 8.81 -4.39 5.74
C ILE A 74 9.22 -3.82 4.38
N GLU A 75 10.15 -4.48 3.70
CA GLU A 75 10.64 -4.08 2.39
C GLU A 75 10.87 -5.31 1.49
N GLY A 76 10.70 -5.14 0.18
CA GLY A 76 10.92 -6.21 -0.79
C GLY A 76 10.39 -5.85 -2.17
N HIS A 77 11.10 -6.31 -3.20
CA HIS A 77 10.69 -6.17 -4.60
C HIS A 77 10.26 -4.75 -4.98
N GLU A 78 11.03 -3.75 -4.53
CA GLU A 78 10.81 -2.30 -4.79
C GLU A 78 9.65 -1.68 -4.01
N PHE A 79 8.91 -2.48 -3.26
CA PHE A 79 7.94 -2.02 -2.29
C PHE A 79 8.57 -1.92 -0.90
N HIS A 80 7.98 -1.06 -0.10
CA HIS A 80 8.22 -1.00 1.34
C HIS A 80 6.94 -0.58 2.02
N GLY A 81 6.90 -0.62 3.34
CA GLY A 81 5.69 -0.22 4.04
C GLY A 81 5.69 -0.55 5.51
N PHE A 82 4.59 -0.20 6.17
CA PHE A 82 4.40 -0.40 7.60
C PHE A 82 3.28 -1.41 7.83
N VAL A 83 3.54 -2.37 8.70
CA VAL A 83 2.58 -3.39 9.09
C VAL A 83 2.18 -3.11 10.52
N SER A 84 0.90 -2.79 10.74
CA SER A 84 0.30 -2.65 12.06
C SER A 84 -0.39 -3.95 12.47
N LYS A 85 -1.11 -3.93 13.60
CA LYS A 85 -1.95 -5.08 14.01
C LYS A 85 -3.07 -5.42 13.02
N ARG A 86 -3.49 -4.47 12.17
CA ARG A 86 -4.68 -4.62 11.32
C ARG A 86 -4.46 -4.22 9.86
N VAL A 87 -3.49 -3.35 9.59
CA VAL A 87 -3.31 -2.76 8.27
C VAL A 87 -1.88 -2.93 7.82
N PHE A 88 -1.71 -3.36 6.57
CA PHE A 88 -0.46 -3.23 5.84
C PHE A 88 -0.56 -1.99 4.93
N GLN A 89 0.20 -0.96 5.27
CA GLN A 89 0.48 0.18 4.41
C GLN A 89 1.59 -0.22 3.45
N ILE A 90 1.34 -0.13 2.15
CA ILE A 90 2.26 -0.48 1.06
C ILE A 90 2.61 0.79 0.31
N CYS A 91 3.90 1.06 0.14
CA CYS A 91 4.45 2.17 -0.60
C CYS A 91 5.34 1.66 -1.73
N HIS A 92 5.42 2.41 -2.82
CA HIS A 92 6.28 2.11 -3.95
C HIS A 92 6.97 3.39 -4.43
N GLY A 93 8.17 3.31 -5.00
CA GLY A 93 8.89 4.49 -5.53
C GLY A 93 8.24 5.16 -6.74
N VAL A 94 7.14 4.59 -7.22
CA VAL A 94 6.32 5.21 -8.27
C VAL A 94 5.50 6.30 -7.62
N ARG A 95 5.59 7.51 -8.17
CA ARG A 95 4.85 8.66 -7.65
C ARG A 95 3.34 8.49 -7.85
N TRP A 96 2.57 9.19 -7.03
CA TRP A 96 1.11 9.22 -7.12
C TRP A 96 0.62 9.65 -8.50
N TRP A 97 1.30 10.63 -9.12
CA TRP A 97 0.93 11.13 -10.44
C TRP A 97 0.96 10.03 -11.52
N PRO A 98 2.07 9.29 -11.76
CA PRO A 98 2.09 8.17 -12.71
C PRO A 98 0.99 7.14 -12.45
N PHE A 99 0.67 6.86 -11.19
CA PHE A 99 -0.44 5.97 -10.85
C PHE A 99 -1.81 6.51 -11.31
N LEU A 100 -2.08 7.81 -11.16
CA LEU A 100 -3.32 8.42 -11.61
C LEU A 100 -3.48 8.43 -13.13
N MET A 101 -2.39 8.62 -13.86
CA MET A 101 -2.46 9.04 -15.25
C MET A 101 -1.99 7.97 -16.24
N GLU A 102 -1.02 7.14 -15.86
CA GLU A 102 -0.50 6.11 -16.72
C GLU A 102 -1.22 4.78 -16.47
N ARG A 103 -2.17 4.45 -17.35
CA ARG A 103 -2.99 3.22 -17.23
C ARG A 103 -2.15 1.96 -17.05
N THR A 104 -1.02 1.85 -17.74
CA THR A 104 -0.12 0.69 -17.63
C THR A 104 0.49 0.59 -16.24
N VAL A 105 1.01 1.69 -15.69
CA VAL A 105 1.59 1.77 -14.34
C VAL A 105 0.51 1.46 -13.29
N ARG A 106 -0.67 2.08 -13.43
CA ARG A 106 -1.83 1.85 -12.57
C ARG A 106 -2.22 0.38 -12.51
N ASN A 107 -2.39 -0.27 -13.67
CA ASN A 107 -2.81 -1.67 -13.73
C ASN A 107 -1.78 -2.60 -13.09
N LYS A 108 -0.50 -2.31 -13.29
CA LYS A 108 0.62 -3.05 -12.70
C LYS A 108 0.64 -2.95 -11.17
N LEU A 109 0.65 -1.73 -10.63
CA LEU A 109 0.60 -1.50 -9.17
C LEU A 109 -0.65 -2.12 -8.54
N ARG A 110 -1.83 -1.93 -9.14
CA ARG A 110 -3.07 -2.57 -8.67
C ARG A 110 -2.98 -4.09 -8.69
N GLY A 111 -2.36 -4.68 -9.71
CA GLY A 111 -2.14 -6.12 -9.79
C GLY A 111 -1.34 -6.65 -8.60
N VAL A 112 -0.24 -5.98 -8.26
CA VAL A 112 0.58 -6.31 -7.09
C VAL A 112 -0.21 -6.11 -5.80
N CYS A 113 -0.85 -4.96 -5.60
CA CYS A 113 -1.61 -4.70 -4.37
C CYS A 113 -2.77 -5.67 -4.18
N ARG A 114 -3.49 -6.05 -5.25
CA ARG A 114 -4.56 -7.07 -5.20
C ARG A 114 -4.05 -8.45 -4.85
N HIS A 115 -2.87 -8.81 -5.34
CA HIS A 115 -2.25 -10.07 -4.94
C HIS A 115 -1.85 -10.07 -3.47
N ILE A 116 -1.23 -9.00 -2.98
CA ILE A 116 -0.93 -8.83 -1.56
C ILE A 116 -2.23 -8.88 -0.73
N GLY A 117 -3.28 -8.17 -1.17
CA GLY A 117 -4.59 -8.23 -0.53
C GLY A 117 -5.17 -9.64 -0.47
N SER A 118 -5.11 -10.39 -1.58
CA SER A 118 -5.55 -11.77 -1.62
C SER A 118 -4.75 -12.68 -0.67
N ALA A 119 -3.43 -12.49 -0.59
CA ALA A 119 -2.58 -13.25 0.34
C ALA A 119 -2.93 -12.95 1.81
N LEU A 120 -3.42 -11.75 2.10
CA LEU A 120 -3.83 -11.30 3.42
C LEU A 120 -5.30 -11.59 3.77
N GLY A 121 -6.05 -12.24 2.85
CA GLY A 121 -7.48 -12.45 3.01
C GLY A 121 -8.30 -11.16 2.99
N SER A 122 -7.82 -10.15 2.26
CA SER A 122 -8.51 -8.89 2.04
C SER A 122 -9.09 -8.82 0.63
N ASN A 123 -10.29 -8.27 0.54
CA ASN A 123 -11.02 -8.00 -0.70
C ASN A 123 -11.14 -6.50 -0.98
N GLN A 124 -10.41 -5.67 -0.21
CA GLN A 124 -10.47 -4.23 -0.27
C GLN A 124 -9.09 -3.60 -0.10
N ILE A 125 -8.79 -2.63 -0.95
CA ILE A 125 -7.58 -1.80 -0.89
C ILE A 125 -7.99 -0.34 -1.02
N ILE A 126 -7.37 0.54 -0.21
CA ILE A 126 -7.48 1.99 -0.38
C ILE A 126 -6.21 2.46 -1.09
N TYR A 127 -6.32 3.16 -2.21
CA TYR A 127 -5.21 3.88 -2.83
C TYR A 127 -5.31 5.36 -2.50
N LEU A 128 -4.22 5.93 -2.01
CA LEU A 128 -4.16 7.31 -1.54
C LEU A 128 -2.72 7.87 -1.65
N PRO A 129 -2.57 9.19 -1.77
CA PRO A 129 -1.27 9.85 -1.68
C PRO A 129 -0.64 9.73 -0.29
N ASP A 130 0.69 9.70 -0.22
CA ASP A 130 1.45 9.61 1.03
C ASP A 130 1.79 10.97 1.68
N ALA A 131 1.72 12.04 0.91
CA ALA A 131 2.18 13.37 1.29
C ALA A 131 1.45 14.49 0.53
N PHE A 132 1.32 15.65 1.16
CA PHE A 132 0.84 16.94 0.62
C PHE A 132 -0.65 17.02 0.27
N TYR A 133 -1.42 15.96 0.48
CA TYR A 133 -2.85 15.90 0.16
C TYR A 133 -3.65 15.47 1.38
N LYS A 134 -4.93 15.86 1.44
CA LYS A 134 -5.78 15.62 2.61
C LYS A 134 -5.91 14.14 3.00
N PRO A 135 -5.99 13.18 2.05
CA PRO A 135 -6.04 11.75 2.37
C PRO A 135 -4.84 11.23 3.15
N GLU A 136 -3.67 11.88 3.12
CA GLU A 136 -2.47 11.43 3.86
C GLU A 136 -2.75 11.21 5.35
N GLY A 137 -3.67 11.99 5.93
CA GLY A 137 -4.02 11.91 7.35
C GLY A 137 -4.60 10.55 7.75
N ALA A 138 -5.18 9.80 6.82
CA ALA A 138 -5.64 8.44 7.09
C ALA A 138 -4.49 7.48 7.36
N LEU A 139 -3.29 7.70 6.80
CA LEU A 139 -2.11 6.87 7.03
C LEU A 139 -1.63 6.96 8.49
N GLY A 140 -1.88 8.09 9.16
CA GLY A 140 -1.61 8.25 10.59
C GLY A 140 -2.33 7.21 11.45
N LEU A 141 -3.51 6.76 11.03
CA LEU A 141 -4.32 5.79 11.75
C LEU A 141 -3.69 4.38 11.80
N VAL A 142 -2.77 4.08 10.88
CA VAL A 142 -1.99 2.83 10.88
C VAL A 142 -1.11 2.76 12.14
N TYR A 143 -0.47 3.87 12.51
CA TYR A 143 0.35 4.00 13.72
C TYR A 143 -0.48 3.97 15.01
N GLU A 144 -1.76 4.35 14.92
CA GLU A 144 -2.73 4.21 16.01
C GLU A 144 -3.34 2.79 16.12
N GLY A 145 -2.95 1.87 15.22
CA GLY A 145 -3.44 0.50 15.18
C GLY A 145 -4.92 0.36 14.76
N LYS A 146 -5.45 1.37 14.07
CA LYS A 146 -6.82 1.34 13.52
C LYS A 146 -6.91 0.40 12.32
N GLY A 147 -8.10 -0.11 12.08
CA GLY A 147 -8.41 -0.93 10.91
C GLY A 147 -8.77 -0.09 9.69
N ILE A 148 -8.98 -0.79 8.57
CA ILE A 148 -9.32 -0.16 7.29
C ILE A 148 -10.68 0.55 7.32
N GLU A 149 -11.65 0.05 8.07
CA GLU A 149 -12.98 0.65 8.19
C GLU A 149 -12.91 2.02 8.89
N GLU A 150 -12.13 2.11 9.97
CA GLU A 150 -11.89 3.39 10.64
C GLU A 150 -11.15 4.38 9.73
N MET A 151 -10.25 3.91 8.86
CA MET A 151 -9.62 4.74 7.84
C MET A 151 -10.64 5.25 6.80
N ILE A 152 -11.56 4.39 6.35
CA ILE A 152 -12.63 4.75 5.41
C ILE A 152 -13.57 5.79 6.03
N ASP A 153 -13.96 5.62 7.29
CA ASP A 153 -14.79 6.58 8.01
C ASP A 153 -14.11 7.93 8.14
N TRP A 154 -12.80 7.93 8.45
CA TRP A 154 -12.00 9.15 8.51
C TRP A 154 -11.94 9.83 7.14
N LEU A 155 -11.66 9.06 6.06
CA LEU A 155 -11.59 9.58 4.70
C LEU A 155 -12.92 10.14 4.22
N ASN A 156 -14.04 9.46 4.50
CA ASN A 156 -15.37 9.98 4.16
C ASN A 156 -15.67 11.28 4.90
N THR A 157 -15.34 11.35 6.18
CA THR A 157 -15.61 12.53 7.02
C THR A 157 -14.75 13.72 6.61
N ASN A 158 -13.48 13.49 6.28
CA ASN A 158 -12.52 14.57 6.06
C ASN A 158 -12.33 14.88 4.57
N CYS A 159 -12.31 13.89 3.69
CA CYS A 159 -12.03 14.05 2.27
C CYS A 159 -13.27 13.97 1.38
N GLY A 160 -14.41 13.50 1.91
CA GLY A 160 -15.61 13.22 1.13
C GLY A 160 -15.61 11.78 0.58
N PRO A 161 -16.60 11.41 -0.26
CA PRO A 161 -16.74 10.05 -0.76
C PRO A 161 -15.54 9.64 -1.64
N PRO A 162 -15.24 8.32 -1.74
CA PRO A 162 -14.18 7.84 -2.63
C PRO A 162 -14.49 8.19 -4.08
N ALA A 163 -13.44 8.40 -4.86
CA ALA A 163 -13.58 8.61 -6.30
C ALA A 163 -14.22 7.38 -6.97
N GLN A 164 -15.07 7.61 -7.98
CA GLN A 164 -15.72 6.52 -8.73
C GLN A 164 -14.74 5.78 -9.62
N THR A 165 -13.70 6.47 -10.09
CA THR A 165 -12.60 5.94 -10.89
C THR A 165 -11.29 6.57 -10.40
N ILE A 166 -10.15 5.88 -10.59
CA ILE A 166 -8.86 6.46 -10.22
C ILE A 166 -8.55 7.67 -11.09
N GLU A 167 -8.93 7.62 -12.37
CA GLU A 167 -8.79 8.69 -13.33
C GLU A 167 -9.51 9.96 -12.89
N SER A 168 -10.68 9.85 -12.24
CA SER A 168 -11.43 11.01 -11.75
C SER A 168 -10.80 11.72 -10.54
N ILE A 169 -9.76 11.14 -9.93
CA ILE A 169 -8.98 11.82 -8.88
C ILE A 169 -8.15 12.94 -9.50
N TYR A 170 -7.61 12.72 -10.70
CA TYR A 170 -6.87 13.75 -11.39
C TYR A 170 -7.83 14.74 -12.05
N GLN A 171 -7.66 16.01 -11.73
CA GLN A 171 -8.38 17.11 -12.38
C GLN A 171 -7.35 18.13 -12.87
N GLU A 172 -7.33 18.43 -14.17
CA GLU A 172 -6.57 19.57 -14.66
C GLU A 172 -7.21 20.85 -14.11
N ASP A 173 -6.42 21.66 -13.43
CA ASP A 173 -6.80 22.98 -12.96
C ASP A 173 -5.76 24.03 -13.40
N ASP A 174 -6.08 25.30 -13.21
CA ASP A 174 -5.22 26.43 -13.58
C ASP A 174 -3.87 26.44 -12.82
N GLN A 175 -3.67 25.55 -11.85
CA GLN A 175 -2.47 25.42 -11.01
C GLN A 175 -1.62 24.19 -11.34
N GLY A 176 -1.89 23.48 -12.44
CA GLY A 176 -1.11 22.31 -12.88
C GLY A 176 -1.71 20.95 -12.51
N GLY A 177 -2.94 20.95 -12.02
CA GLY A 177 -3.75 19.77 -11.76
C GLY A 177 -3.74 19.32 -10.30
N SER A 178 -4.92 18.93 -9.80
CA SER A 178 -5.11 18.35 -8.47
C SER A 178 -5.11 16.83 -8.54
N GLY A 179 -4.45 16.20 -7.57
CA GLY A 179 -4.50 14.76 -7.31
C GLY A 179 -5.11 14.44 -5.93
N ASP A 180 -5.87 15.40 -5.37
CA ASP A 180 -6.48 15.29 -4.04
C ASP A 180 -7.69 14.35 -4.09
N GLY A 181 -7.50 13.16 -3.55
CA GLY A 181 -8.54 12.15 -3.50
C GLY A 181 -7.99 10.76 -3.22
N TYR A 182 -8.90 9.82 -3.07
CA TYR A 182 -8.60 8.43 -2.79
C TYR A 182 -9.57 7.53 -3.54
N TYR A 183 -9.15 6.29 -3.76
CA TYR A 183 -9.96 5.27 -4.42
C TYR A 183 -10.03 4.03 -3.54
N ILE A 184 -11.22 3.42 -3.45
CA ILE A 184 -11.42 2.14 -2.78
C ILE A 184 -11.62 1.07 -3.85
N ASP A 185 -10.64 0.18 -3.98
CA ASP A 185 -10.67 -0.96 -4.88
C ASP A 185 -11.26 -2.17 -4.16
N LYS A 186 -12.52 -2.49 -4.49
CA LYS A 186 -13.19 -3.71 -4.04
C LYS A 186 -13.05 -4.76 -5.13
N PHE A 187 -12.49 -5.92 -4.79
CA PHE A 187 -12.29 -7.04 -5.70
C PHE A 187 -12.83 -8.31 -5.05
N GLN A 188 -13.24 -9.29 -5.86
CA GLN A 188 -13.62 -10.59 -5.32
C GLN A 188 -12.34 -11.35 -4.97
N GLU A 189 -12.36 -12.11 -3.87
CA GLU A 189 -11.38 -13.18 -3.72
C GLU A 189 -11.45 -14.06 -4.98
N PRO A 190 -10.32 -14.47 -5.56
CA PRO A 190 -10.36 -15.47 -6.61
C PRO A 190 -11.12 -16.69 -6.08
N SER A 191 -12.17 -17.11 -6.78
CA SER A 191 -12.79 -18.40 -6.47
C SER A 191 -11.72 -19.47 -6.65
N LEU A 192 -11.39 -20.17 -5.57
CA LEU A 192 -10.57 -21.37 -5.61
C LEU A 192 -11.46 -22.51 -6.15
N ASP A 193 -11.81 -22.44 -7.44
CA ASP A 193 -12.42 -23.53 -8.19
C ASP A 193 -11.35 -24.32 -8.96
#